data_AF-A0A0J9HMW3-F1
#
_entry.id   AF-A0A0J9HMW3-F1
#
_cell.length_a   1.000
_cell.length_b   1.000
_cell.length_c   1.000
_cell.angle_alpha   90.00
_cell.angle_beta   90.00
_cell.angle_gamma   90.00
#
_symmetry.space_group_name_H-M   'P 1'
#
loop_
_entity.id
_entity.type
_entity.pdbx_description
1 polymer ?
#
loop_
_entity_poly.entity_id
_entity_poly.type
_entity_poly.pdbx_seq_one_letter_code
_entity_poly.pdbx_strand_id
1 'polypeptide(L)'
;TPLGQAFAEVLSSNFPLWFPGAALKLGTQILVLGLAGLGTGLGLTDAGGFDINRRYGRAAVMGSVGYIVGGMCWQMLRFFGMIPGLTELQSIAQLSMGLATALLTLGLGLPSHRWVYAMIVAVGTTGIFWRLSLDPTFPPEMLQFPAVMTQPQWREFWLGLGFVGILGCTTGLCLAVSHYLIVPILRWLGWR
;
A
#
# COMPACT_ATOMS: atom_id res chain seq x y z
N THR A 1 13.48 9.70 18.03
CA THR A 1 13.67 8.75 19.15
C THR A 1 14.94 7.96 18.91
N PRO A 2 15.66 7.52 19.97
CA PRO A 2 16.92 6.79 19.84
C PRO A 2 16.79 5.48 19.04
N LEU A 3 15.61 4.84 19.10
CA LEU A 3 15.29 3.66 18.28
C LEU A 3 15.29 3.96 16.77
N GLY A 4 14.83 5.16 16.38
CA GLY A 4 14.80 5.57 14.97
C GLY A 4 16.19 5.84 14.40
N GLN A 5 17.13 6.31 15.23
CA GLN A 5 18.53 6.47 14.84
C GLN A 5 19.22 5.11 14.66
N ALA A 6 19.00 4.17 15.58
CA ALA A 6 19.54 2.81 15.44
C ALA A 6 18.98 2.08 14.20
N PHE A 7 17.67 2.24 13.92
CA PHE A 7 17.06 1.67 12.73
C PHE A 7 17.60 2.32 11.45
N ALA A 8 17.81 3.64 11.46
CA ALA A 8 18.41 4.37 10.35
C ALA A 8 19.87 3.97 10.10
N GLU A 9 20.67 3.77 11.16
CA GLU A 9 22.07 3.32 11.07
C GLU A 9 22.19 1.90 10.53
N VAL A 10 21.37 0.96 11.03
CA VAL A 10 21.38 -0.42 10.56
C VAL A 10 20.97 -0.49 9.09
N LEU A 11 19.97 0.31 8.70
CA LEU A 11 19.54 0.39 7.30
C LEU A 11 20.61 1.06 6.44
N SER A 12 21.19 2.18 6.86
CA SER A 12 22.21 2.91 6.08
C SER A 12 23.52 2.14 5.95
N SER A 13 23.89 1.31 6.93
CA SER A 13 25.17 0.62 6.92
C SER A 13 25.15 -0.66 6.09
N ASN A 14 24.01 -1.33 5.96
CA ASN A 14 23.91 -2.60 5.24
C ASN A 14 23.40 -2.44 3.79
N PHE A 15 22.57 -1.44 3.49
CA PHE A 15 21.99 -1.28 2.14
C PHE A 15 22.95 -0.87 1.01
N PRO A 16 23.96 0.00 1.21
CA PRO A 16 24.88 0.40 0.16
C PRO A 16 25.69 -0.79 -0.37
N LEU A 17 25.87 -1.83 0.47
CA LEU A 17 26.58 -3.06 0.13
C LEU A 17 25.80 -3.93 -0.87
N TRP A 18 24.45 -3.85 -0.85
CA TRP A 18 23.58 -4.63 -1.72
C TRP A 18 23.16 -3.86 -2.98
N PHE A 19 23.09 -2.52 -2.91
CA PHE A 19 22.66 -1.67 -4.04
C PHE A 19 23.44 -0.34 -4.07
N PRO A 20 24.64 -0.29 -4.66
CA PRO A 20 25.44 0.93 -4.72
C PRO A 20 24.73 1.97 -5.60
N GLY A 21 24.31 3.08 -4.99
CA GLY A 21 23.60 4.20 -5.64
C GLY A 21 22.11 4.34 -5.32
N ALA A 22 21.48 3.33 -4.70
CA ALA A 22 20.04 3.36 -4.39
C ALA A 22 19.72 3.77 -2.93
N ALA A 23 20.71 3.72 -2.03
CA ALA A 23 20.53 3.80 -0.58
C ALA A 23 19.88 5.11 -0.07
N LEU A 24 20.26 6.27 -0.61
CA LEU A 24 19.72 7.56 -0.15
C LEU A 24 18.29 7.84 -0.65
N LYS A 25 17.95 7.36 -1.86
CA LYS A 25 16.61 7.50 -2.45
C LYS A 25 15.61 6.54 -1.79
N LEU A 26 16.02 5.31 -1.52
CA LEU A 26 15.20 4.31 -0.83
C LEU A 26 14.88 4.72 0.60
N GLY A 27 15.84 5.24 1.37
CA GLY A 27 15.60 5.66 2.75
C GLY A 27 14.48 6.70 2.87
N THR A 28 14.53 7.74 2.03
CA THR A 28 13.50 8.79 1.99
C THR A 28 12.17 8.25 1.48
N GLN A 29 12.19 7.39 0.48
CA GLN A 29 10.98 6.79 -0.10
C GLN A 29 10.28 5.84 0.89
N ILE A 30 11.02 5.02 1.64
CA ILE A 30 10.52 4.16 2.72
C ILE A 30 9.88 5.02 3.81
N LEU A 31 10.48 6.16 4.14
CA LEU A 31 9.97 7.07 5.16
C LEU A 31 8.65 7.73 4.71
N VAL A 32 8.58 8.18 3.46
CA VAL A 32 7.35 8.74 2.86
C VAL A 32 6.25 7.69 2.75
N LEU A 33 6.56 6.47 2.29
CA LEU A 33 5.61 5.36 2.24
C LEU A 33 5.14 4.94 3.63
N GLY A 34 6.07 4.88 4.59
CA GLY A 34 5.76 4.56 5.97
C GLY A 34 4.82 5.57 6.59
N LEU A 35 5.08 6.88 6.38
CA LEU A 35 4.19 7.97 6.83
C LEU A 35 2.83 7.94 6.12
N ALA A 36 2.82 7.71 4.80
CA ALA A 36 1.58 7.57 4.04
C ALA A 36 0.74 6.39 4.54
N GLY A 37 1.35 5.22 4.72
CA GLY A 37 0.68 4.03 5.23
C GLY A 37 0.23 4.18 6.69
N LEU A 38 1.00 4.90 7.51
CA LEU A 38 0.62 5.27 8.87
C LEU A 38 -0.65 6.15 8.85
N GLY A 39 -0.66 7.19 8.01
CA GLY A 39 -1.81 8.06 7.80
C GLY A 39 -3.05 7.31 7.33
N THR A 40 -2.91 6.43 6.32
CA THR A 40 -4.00 5.60 5.81
C THR A 40 -4.54 4.67 6.90
N GLY A 41 -3.66 3.98 7.65
CA GLY A 41 -4.06 3.08 8.73
C GLY A 41 -4.79 3.80 9.87
N LEU A 42 -4.30 4.96 10.29
CA LEU A 42 -4.96 5.79 11.30
C LEU A 42 -6.29 6.33 10.78
N GLY A 43 -6.34 6.87 9.56
CA GLY A 43 -7.56 7.43 8.98
C GLY A 43 -8.68 6.41 8.84
N LEU A 44 -8.38 5.18 8.40
CA LEU A 44 -9.36 4.10 8.36
C LEU A 44 -9.81 3.64 9.74
N THR A 45 -8.92 3.67 10.75
CA THR A 45 -9.28 3.31 12.13
C THR A 45 -10.15 4.39 12.77
N ASP A 46 -9.87 5.66 12.47
CA ASP A 46 -10.60 6.81 13.01
C ASP A 46 -11.98 6.98 12.37
N ALA A 47 -12.10 6.67 11.07
CA ALA A 47 -13.38 6.56 10.38
C ALA A 47 -14.35 5.59 11.09
N GLY A 48 -13.81 4.63 11.87
CA GLY A 48 -14.56 3.90 12.89
C GLY A 48 -15.69 3.00 12.39
N GLY A 49 -15.83 2.83 11.07
CA GLY A 49 -16.80 1.93 10.46
C GLY A 49 -16.38 0.46 10.61
N PHE A 50 -17.32 -0.46 10.35
CA PHE A 50 -17.05 -1.90 10.15
C PHE A 50 -16.69 -2.74 11.39
N ASP A 51 -17.21 -2.39 12.58
CA ASP A 51 -16.90 -3.08 13.85
C ASP A 51 -15.38 -3.21 14.09
N ILE A 52 -14.61 -2.23 13.59
CA ILE A 52 -13.16 -2.20 13.74
C ILE A 52 -12.82 -2.02 15.22
N ASN A 53 -12.05 -2.97 15.76
CA ASN A 53 -11.53 -2.86 17.11
C ASN A 53 -10.43 -1.78 17.10
N ARG A 54 -10.70 -0.61 17.70
CA ARG A 54 -9.91 0.65 17.63
C ARG A 54 -8.47 0.53 18.16
N ARG A 55 -7.66 -0.30 17.52
CA ARG A 55 -6.25 -0.57 17.87
C ARG A 55 -5.35 0.30 16.99
N TYR A 56 -5.41 1.60 17.23
CA TYR A 56 -4.66 2.63 16.47
C TYR A 56 -3.19 2.27 16.27
N GLY A 57 -2.50 1.78 17.31
CA GLY A 57 -1.10 1.39 17.21
C GLY A 57 -0.83 0.23 16.24
N ARG A 58 -1.70 -0.80 16.24
CA ARG A 58 -1.54 -1.93 15.31
C ARG A 58 -1.87 -1.55 13.88
N ALA A 59 -2.91 -0.74 13.69
CA ALA A 59 -3.32 -0.26 12.38
C ALA A 59 -2.26 0.66 11.75
N ALA A 60 -1.66 1.57 12.54
CA ALA A 60 -0.57 2.43 12.12
C ALA A 60 0.67 1.61 11.71
N VAL A 61 1.09 0.65 12.54
CA VAL A 61 2.26 -0.20 12.24
C VAL A 61 2.02 -1.06 11.00
N MET A 62 0.89 -1.76 10.92
CA MET A 62 0.59 -2.60 9.75
C MET A 62 0.33 -1.78 8.48
N GLY A 63 -0.22 -0.57 8.59
CA GLY A 63 -0.35 0.36 7.47
C GLY A 63 1.02 0.79 6.92
N SER A 64 1.93 1.20 7.82
CA SER A 64 3.30 1.54 7.44
C SER A 64 4.05 0.36 6.80
N VAL A 65 3.99 -0.83 7.40
CA VAL A 65 4.60 -2.05 6.87
C VAL A 65 3.99 -2.43 5.52
N GLY A 66 2.66 -2.36 5.38
CA GLY A 66 1.96 -2.66 4.13
C GLY A 66 2.41 -1.77 2.99
N TYR A 67 2.46 -0.45 3.20
CA TYR A 67 2.94 0.47 2.18
C TYR A 67 4.42 0.26 1.86
N ILE A 68 5.29 0.07 2.86
CA ILE A 68 6.73 -0.18 2.63
C ILE A 68 6.94 -1.46 1.81
N VAL A 69 6.30 -2.58 2.20
CA VAL A 69 6.43 -3.87 1.50
C VAL A 69 5.84 -3.78 0.09
N GLY A 70 4.68 -3.14 -0.06
CA GLY A 70 4.05 -2.91 -1.37
C GLY A 70 4.91 -2.07 -2.30
N GLY A 71 5.47 -0.95 -1.81
CA GLY A 71 6.37 -0.11 -2.59
C GLY A 71 7.68 -0.79 -2.95
N MET A 72 8.27 -1.56 -2.03
CA MET A 72 9.47 -2.36 -2.32
C MET A 72 9.18 -3.42 -3.39
N CYS A 73 8.03 -4.10 -3.29
CA CYS A 73 7.59 -5.08 -4.27
C CYS A 73 7.38 -4.43 -5.65
N TRP A 74 6.71 -3.26 -5.69
CA TRP A 74 6.55 -2.47 -6.92
C TRP A 74 7.90 -2.11 -7.56
N GLN A 75 8.84 -1.62 -6.74
CA GLN A 75 10.14 -1.19 -7.21
C GLN A 75 10.95 -2.35 -7.77
N MET A 76 10.97 -3.50 -7.08
CA MET A 76 11.60 -4.72 -7.57
C MET A 76 10.99 -5.17 -8.90
N LEU A 77 9.65 -5.24 -9.00
CA LEU A 77 8.97 -5.67 -10.23
C LEU A 77 9.26 -4.73 -11.41
N ARG A 78 9.36 -3.42 -11.16
CA ARG A 78 9.80 -2.46 -12.19
C ARG A 78 11.24 -2.65 -12.62
N PHE A 79 12.16 -2.89 -11.69
CA PHE A 79 13.55 -3.15 -12.02
C PHE A 79 13.70 -4.40 -12.90
N PHE A 80 12.96 -5.47 -12.61
CA PHE A 80 12.96 -6.67 -13.45
C PHE A 80 12.26 -6.46 -14.79
N GLY A 81 11.21 -5.65 -14.86
CA GLY A 81 10.49 -5.34 -16.10
C GLY A 81 11.29 -4.50 -17.11
N MET A 82 12.38 -3.84 -16.70
CA MET A 82 13.32 -3.17 -17.61
C MET A 82 14.25 -4.13 -18.36
N ILE A 83 14.29 -5.42 -17.97
CA ILE A 83 15.10 -6.44 -18.63
C ILE A 83 14.34 -6.94 -19.88
N PRO A 84 14.93 -6.87 -21.08
CA PRO A 84 14.28 -7.34 -22.29
C PRO A 84 13.97 -8.85 -22.19
N GLY A 85 12.70 -9.22 -22.34
CA GLY A 85 12.17 -10.59 -22.13
C GLY A 85 11.28 -10.77 -20.90
N LEU A 86 11.25 -9.77 -20.00
CA LEU A 86 10.47 -9.79 -18.75
C LEU A 86 9.44 -8.65 -18.66
N THR A 87 9.07 -8.04 -19.79
CA THR A 87 8.15 -6.90 -19.86
C THR A 87 6.76 -7.19 -19.28
N GLU A 88 6.32 -8.45 -19.29
CA GLU A 88 5.06 -8.89 -18.69
C GLU A 88 5.01 -8.65 -17.16
N LEU A 89 6.16 -8.59 -16.47
CA LEU A 89 6.22 -8.31 -15.03
C LEU A 89 5.78 -6.90 -14.66
N GLN A 90 5.79 -5.95 -15.61
CA GLN A 90 5.30 -4.61 -15.37
C GLN A 90 3.78 -4.60 -15.14
N SER A 91 3.05 -5.51 -15.77
CA SER A 91 1.60 -5.67 -15.54
C SER A 91 1.31 -6.24 -14.14
N ILE A 92 2.16 -7.17 -13.68
CA ILE A 92 2.11 -7.81 -12.36
C ILE A 92 2.40 -6.80 -11.24
N ALA A 93 3.09 -5.69 -11.54
CA ALA A 93 3.41 -4.65 -10.56
C ALA A 93 2.16 -4.15 -9.80
N GLN A 94 1.00 -4.10 -10.44
CA GLN A 94 -0.25 -3.64 -9.81
C GLN A 94 -0.71 -4.53 -8.64
N LEU A 95 -0.32 -5.82 -8.62
CA LEU A 95 -0.57 -6.71 -7.48
C LEU A 95 0.09 -6.23 -6.19
N SER A 96 1.17 -5.46 -6.27
CA SER A 96 1.83 -4.89 -5.09
C SER A 96 0.93 -3.90 -4.35
N MET A 97 -0.02 -3.26 -5.02
CA MET A 97 -1.05 -2.42 -4.36
C MET A 97 -2.06 -3.28 -3.61
N GLY A 98 -2.47 -4.40 -4.21
CA GLY A 98 -3.26 -5.41 -3.51
C GLY A 98 -2.54 -5.94 -2.27
N LEU A 99 -1.23 -6.20 -2.37
CA LEU A 99 -0.41 -6.64 -1.26
C LEU A 99 -0.31 -5.59 -0.14
N ALA A 100 -0.08 -4.33 -0.50
CA ALA A 100 -0.02 -3.22 0.45
C ALA A 100 -1.33 -3.08 1.24
N THR A 101 -2.46 -3.15 0.53
CA THR A 101 -3.79 -3.01 1.10
C THR A 101 -4.25 -4.24 1.86
N ALA A 102 -3.83 -5.45 1.46
CA ALA A 102 -4.01 -6.68 2.23
C ALA A 102 -3.31 -6.63 3.59
N LEU A 103 -2.05 -6.15 3.61
CA LEU A 103 -1.29 -6.00 4.85
C LEU A 103 -1.90 -4.92 5.76
N LEU A 104 -2.33 -3.80 5.17
CA LEU A 104 -3.03 -2.75 5.90
C LEU A 104 -4.36 -3.24 6.49
N THR A 105 -5.16 -3.96 5.72
CA THR A 105 -6.47 -4.50 6.17
C THR A 105 -6.33 -5.57 7.24
N LEU A 106 -5.29 -6.39 7.15
CA LEU A 106 -4.89 -7.24 8.27
C LEU A 106 -4.66 -6.34 9.50
N GLY A 107 -3.93 -5.24 9.38
CA GLY A 107 -3.67 -4.29 10.48
C GLY A 107 -4.88 -3.74 11.25
N LEU A 108 -6.04 -3.62 10.61
CA LEU A 108 -7.21 -2.92 11.14
C LEU A 108 -7.88 -3.62 12.33
N GLY A 109 -7.56 -4.88 12.63
CA GLY A 109 -8.11 -5.54 13.83
C GLY A 109 -9.59 -5.90 13.71
N LEU A 110 -10.03 -6.28 12.51
CA LEU A 110 -11.38 -6.80 12.23
C LEU A 110 -11.67 -8.06 13.07
N PRO A 111 -12.88 -8.18 13.65
CA PRO A 111 -13.18 -9.21 14.66
C PRO A 111 -13.36 -10.62 14.09
N SER A 112 -13.77 -10.77 12.82
CA SER A 112 -14.04 -12.07 12.18
C SER A 112 -13.75 -12.02 10.67
N HIS A 113 -13.43 -13.17 10.06
CA HIS A 113 -13.15 -13.33 8.61
C HIS A 113 -12.04 -12.42 8.03
N ARG A 114 -11.05 -12.05 8.84
CA ARG A 114 -9.97 -11.10 8.48
C ARG A 114 -9.26 -11.43 7.16
N TRP A 115 -9.04 -12.71 6.87
CA TRP A 115 -8.43 -13.16 5.61
C TRP A 115 -9.32 -12.95 4.39
N VAL A 116 -10.64 -13.10 4.54
CA VAL A 116 -11.62 -12.88 3.48
C VAL A 116 -11.67 -11.39 3.14
N TYR A 117 -11.73 -10.53 4.15
CA TYR A 117 -11.59 -9.07 3.96
C TYR A 117 -10.29 -8.70 3.26
N ALA A 118 -9.15 -9.25 3.70
CA ALA A 118 -7.86 -8.96 3.08
C ALA A 118 -7.82 -9.39 1.61
N MET A 119 -8.35 -10.58 1.28
CA MET A 119 -8.41 -11.07 -0.10
C MET A 119 -9.32 -10.22 -0.99
N ILE A 120 -10.52 -9.88 -0.52
CA ILE A 120 -11.45 -9.07 -1.31
C ILE A 120 -10.89 -7.67 -1.52
N VAL A 121 -10.29 -7.06 -0.48
CA VAL A 121 -9.66 -5.74 -0.63
C VAL A 121 -8.46 -5.82 -1.55
N ALA A 122 -7.64 -6.88 -1.48
CA ALA A 122 -6.52 -7.06 -2.39
C ALA A 122 -6.99 -7.19 -3.85
N VAL A 123 -7.98 -8.05 -4.11
CA VAL A 123 -8.51 -8.27 -5.47
C VAL A 123 -9.23 -7.02 -5.97
N GLY A 124 -10.04 -6.37 -5.13
CA GLY A 124 -10.80 -5.17 -5.48
C GLY A 124 -9.89 -3.98 -5.78
N THR A 125 -8.91 -3.72 -4.93
CA THR A 125 -7.94 -2.63 -5.15
C THR A 125 -7.10 -2.89 -6.40
N THR A 126 -6.57 -4.11 -6.57
CA THR A 126 -5.81 -4.46 -7.78
C THR A 126 -6.67 -4.30 -9.04
N GLY A 127 -7.91 -4.80 -9.02
CA GLY A 127 -8.82 -4.73 -10.16
C GLY A 127 -9.22 -3.30 -10.54
N ILE A 128 -9.44 -2.43 -9.54
CA ILE A 128 -9.76 -1.01 -9.76
C ILE A 128 -8.55 -0.29 -10.35
N PHE A 129 -7.36 -0.51 -9.80
CA PHE A 129 -6.13 0.09 -10.33
C PHE A 129 -5.76 -0.45 -11.72
N TRP A 130 -6.06 -1.72 -12.00
CA TRP A 130 -5.91 -2.29 -13.34
C TRP A 130 -6.85 -1.65 -14.35
N ARG A 131 -8.13 -1.50 -13.99
CA ARG A 131 -9.12 -0.79 -14.81
C ARG A 131 -8.70 0.65 -15.08
N LEU A 132 -8.29 1.39 -14.04
CA LEU A 132 -7.80 2.77 -14.20
C LEU A 132 -6.56 2.86 -15.08
N SER A 133 -5.70 1.84 -15.08
CA SER A 133 -4.52 1.79 -15.93
C SER A 133 -4.82 1.53 -17.41
N LEU A 134 -6.01 1.01 -17.73
CA LEU A 134 -6.45 0.80 -19.12
C LEU A 134 -7.13 2.06 -19.70
N ASP A 135 -7.59 2.97 -18.85
CA ASP A 135 -8.24 4.20 -19.27
C ASP A 135 -7.21 5.23 -19.75
N PRO A 136 -7.21 5.62 -21.04
CA PRO A 136 -6.21 6.52 -21.61
C PRO A 136 -6.33 7.97 -21.12
N THR A 137 -7.44 8.31 -20.44
CA THR A 137 -7.69 9.62 -19.84
C THR A 137 -7.04 9.79 -18.48
N PHE A 138 -6.60 8.71 -17.83
CA PHE A 138 -5.99 8.77 -16.51
C PHE A 138 -4.46 8.84 -16.62
N PRO A 139 -3.80 9.83 -16.00
CA PRO A 139 -2.35 9.95 -16.07
C PRO A 139 -1.69 8.73 -15.39
N PRO A 140 -0.88 7.94 -16.11
CA PRO A 140 -0.28 6.72 -15.58
C PRO A 140 0.72 7.00 -14.45
N GLU A 141 1.15 8.26 -14.31
CA GLU A 141 1.98 8.77 -13.22
C GLU A 141 1.24 8.80 -11.88
N MET A 142 -0.09 8.96 -11.89
CA MET A 142 -0.92 8.92 -10.67
C MET A 142 -1.15 7.51 -10.13
N LEU A 143 -0.79 6.46 -10.88
CA LEU A 143 -0.98 5.05 -10.51
C LEU A 143 0.33 4.39 -10.06
N GLN A 144 1.37 5.19 -9.82
CA GLN A 144 2.70 4.72 -9.45
C GLN A 144 3.04 5.19 -8.04
N PHE A 145 3.80 4.36 -7.32
CA PHE A 145 4.34 4.80 -6.04
C PHE A 145 5.26 6.01 -6.24
N PRO A 146 5.12 7.07 -5.40
CA PRO A 146 5.92 8.27 -5.53
C PRO A 146 7.40 7.91 -5.32
N ALA A 147 8.21 8.18 -6.35
CA ALA A 147 9.66 8.08 -6.28
C ALA A 147 10.21 9.46 -5.91
N VAL A 148 10.88 9.58 -4.76
CA VAL A 148 11.43 10.87 -4.32
C VAL A 148 12.64 11.21 -5.20
N MET A 149 12.48 12.19 -6.10
CA MET A 149 13.59 12.77 -6.84
C MET A 149 14.34 13.80 -5.97
N THR A 150 15.61 14.05 -6.30
CA THR A 150 16.51 14.97 -5.59
C THR A 150 16.07 16.44 -5.62
N GLN A 151 15.05 16.78 -6.41
CA GLN A 151 14.44 18.11 -6.44
C GLN A 151 12.95 17.99 -6.06
N PRO A 152 12.50 18.65 -4.98
CA PRO A 152 11.10 18.65 -4.58
C PRO A 152 10.29 19.46 -5.60
N GLN A 153 9.65 18.77 -6.54
CA GLN A 153 8.68 19.39 -7.44
C GLN A 153 7.28 19.28 -6.82
N TRP A 154 6.60 20.41 -6.65
CA TRP A 154 5.23 20.45 -6.12
C TRP A 154 4.26 19.52 -6.85
N ARG A 155 4.47 19.32 -8.16
CA ARG A 155 3.68 18.41 -8.99
C ARG A 155 3.75 16.96 -8.49
N GLU A 156 4.94 16.44 -8.19
CA GLU A 156 5.13 15.07 -7.71
C GLU A 156 4.50 14.86 -6.33
N PHE A 157 4.52 15.89 -5.48
CA PHE A 157 3.85 15.85 -4.18
C PHE A 157 2.33 15.71 -4.32
N TRP A 158 1.70 16.53 -5.16
CA TRP A 158 0.25 16.44 -5.42
C TRP A 158 -0.14 15.10 -6.06
N LEU A 159 0.69 14.57 -6.96
CA LEU A 159 0.50 13.24 -7.57
C LEU A 159 0.57 12.13 -6.51
N GLY A 160 1.58 12.18 -5.63
CA GLY A 160 1.72 11.22 -4.53
C GLY A 160 0.58 11.30 -3.51
N LEU A 161 0.12 12.51 -3.18
CA LEU A 161 -1.04 12.72 -2.30
C LEU A 161 -2.32 12.18 -2.94
N GLY A 162 -2.52 12.44 -4.24
CA GLY A 162 -3.63 11.90 -5.02
C GLY A 162 -3.62 10.37 -5.05
N PHE A 163 -2.46 9.77 -5.30
CA PHE A 163 -2.28 8.31 -5.27
C PHE A 163 -2.66 7.71 -3.91
N VAL A 164 -2.09 8.23 -2.81
CA VAL A 164 -2.37 7.74 -1.46
C VAL A 164 -3.85 7.92 -1.11
N GLY A 165 -4.44 9.05 -1.52
CA GLY A 165 -5.87 9.33 -1.34
C GLY A 165 -6.77 8.35 -2.09
N ILE A 166 -6.53 8.13 -3.39
CA ILE A 166 -7.29 7.17 -4.21
C ILE A 166 -7.14 5.76 -3.67
N LEU A 167 -5.93 5.35 -3.29
CA LEU A 167 -5.65 4.05 -2.71
C LEU A 167 -6.41 3.89 -1.38
N GLY A 168 -6.38 4.90 -0.51
CA GLY A 168 -7.17 4.95 0.73
C GLY A 168 -8.68 4.85 0.48
N CYS A 169 -9.24 5.68 -0.41
CA CYS A 169 -10.66 5.64 -0.76
C CYS A 169 -11.07 4.27 -1.33
N THR A 170 -10.26 3.71 -2.22
CA THR A 170 -10.50 2.39 -2.82
C THR A 170 -10.49 1.30 -1.76
N THR A 171 -9.53 1.33 -0.83
CA THR A 171 -9.52 0.38 0.30
C THR A 171 -10.75 0.51 1.18
N GLY A 172 -11.15 1.73 1.54
CA GLY A 172 -12.35 1.99 2.32
C GLY A 172 -13.61 1.49 1.63
N LEU A 173 -13.73 1.70 0.32
CA LEU A 173 -14.84 1.21 -0.49
C LEU A 173 -14.86 -0.33 -0.54
N CYS A 174 -13.72 -0.97 -0.79
CA CYS A 174 -13.62 -2.43 -0.79
C CYS A 174 -13.94 -3.03 0.60
N LEU A 175 -13.52 -2.37 1.69
CA LEU A 175 -13.90 -2.73 3.05
C LEU A 175 -15.42 -2.61 3.26
N ALA A 176 -16.02 -1.52 2.78
CA ALA A 176 -17.46 -1.31 2.88
C ALA A 176 -18.25 -2.38 2.14
N VAL A 177 -17.87 -2.69 0.89
CA VAL A 177 -18.49 -3.77 0.10
C VAL A 177 -18.31 -5.12 0.80
N SER A 178 -17.11 -5.39 1.33
CA SER A 178 -16.85 -6.64 2.05
C SER A 178 -17.73 -6.77 3.30
N HIS A 179 -17.86 -5.71 4.09
CA HIS A 179 -18.57 -5.73 5.36
C HIS A 179 -20.09 -5.75 5.19
N TYR A 180 -20.62 -4.92 4.28
CA TYR A 180 -22.07 -4.76 4.11
C TYR A 180 -22.69 -5.73 3.12
N LEU A 181 -21.90 -6.31 2.21
CA LEU A 181 -22.41 -7.17 1.15
C LEU A 181 -21.93 -8.61 1.34
N ILE A 182 -20.63 -8.82 1.50
CA ILE A 182 -20.05 -10.17 1.45
C ILE A 182 -20.20 -10.91 2.78
N VAL A 183 -19.89 -10.27 3.91
CA VAL A 183 -20.05 -10.90 5.23
C VAL A 183 -21.49 -11.28 5.57
N PRO A 184 -22.55 -10.48 5.29
CA PRO A 184 -23.91 -10.96 5.52
C PRO A 184 -24.28 -12.13 4.61
N ILE A 185 -23.80 -12.18 3.37
CA ILE A 185 -24.00 -13.34 2.48
C ILE A 185 -23.28 -14.57 3.03
N LEU A 186 -22.03 -14.46 3.50
CA LEU A 186 -21.30 -15.58 4.11
C LEU A 186 -21.97 -16.09 5.38
N ARG A 187 -22.44 -15.18 6.24
CA ARG A 187 -23.21 -15.54 7.43
C ARG A 187 -24.53 -16.24 7.07
N TRP A 188 -25.19 -15.78 6.01
CA TRP A 188 -26.40 -16.43 5.49
C TRP A 188 -26.11 -17.82 4.93
N LEU A 189 -24.94 -18.03 4.32
CA LEU A 189 -24.45 -19.32 3.84
C LEU A 189 -24.01 -20.28 4.97
N GLY A 190 -24.16 -19.88 6.24
CA GLY A 190 -23.84 -20.71 7.41
C GLY A 190 -22.38 -20.62 7.88
N TRP A 191 -21.57 -19.73 7.30
CA TRP A 191 -20.20 -19.49 7.75
C TRP A 191 -20.20 -18.59 9.00
N ARG A 192 -19.71 -19.11 10.13
CA ARG A 192 -19.57 -18.38 11.40
C ARG A 192 -18.16 -17.82 11.60
#